data_AF-A0A0F9ESS2-F1
#
_entry.id   AF-A0A0F9ESS2-F1
#
_cell.length_a   1.000
_cell.length_b   1.000
_cell.length_c   1.000
_cell.angle_alpha   90.00
_cell.angle_beta   90.00
_cell.angle_gamma   90.00
#
_symmetry.space_group_name_H-M   'P 1'
#
loop_
_entity.id
_entity.type
_entity.pdbx_description
1 polymer ?
#
loop_
_entity_poly.entity_id
_entity_poly.type
_entity_poly.pdbx_seq_one_letter_code
_entity_poly.pdbx_strand_id
1 'polypeptide(L)'
;MKDKIKEKSIKTISNPFSTGGGGASFENLVGAFYVSQLLCDKLIYGHLEAGTVKEIAFQNKWMGIDVDDLIIYGNAEINSDKPEEVIKPKLILQIKNRLNFIISDTKFTALIKECWQTFNNSSFNLGYDQIGIMLGTITAKVKDHFIRLLLWAKTSNSSTEFISKVNIPKYASQEMRDYYNMINEILSNADEDNRWKFLKHLKVLKLELISTDSKDYLESIENLRSVVINQDLQKAVLLFTYILEKCALYNKNGGRISFNTLHQDIIVIAL
;
A
#
# COMPACT_ATOMS: atom_id res chain seq x y z
N MET A 1 12.39 -32.79 51.17
CA MET A 1 12.40 -31.32 51.18
C MET A 1 13.54 -30.81 50.32
N LYS A 2 13.25 -30.53 49.05
CA LYS A 2 14.02 -29.71 48.10
C LYS A 2 13.16 -29.62 46.83
N ASP A 3 12.62 -28.43 46.62
CA ASP A 3 11.55 -28.13 45.68
C ASP A 3 11.97 -28.24 44.22
N LYS A 4 11.11 -28.89 43.43
CA LYS A 4 11.09 -28.83 41.96
C LYS A 4 10.25 -27.62 41.55
N ILE A 5 10.88 -26.50 41.20
CA ILE A 5 10.21 -25.42 40.48
C ILE A 5 10.15 -25.81 39.00
N LYS A 6 8.95 -26.16 38.53
CA LYS A 6 8.64 -26.31 37.10
C LYS A 6 8.77 -24.94 36.43
N GLU A 7 9.66 -24.83 35.44
CA GLU A 7 9.69 -23.72 34.49
C GLU A 7 8.35 -23.64 33.77
N LYS A 8 7.54 -22.66 34.17
CA LYS A 8 6.28 -22.31 33.52
C LYS A 8 6.63 -21.46 32.31
N SER A 9 6.35 -22.01 31.12
CA SER A 9 6.46 -21.37 29.81
C SER A 9 6.20 -19.87 29.87
N ILE A 10 7.22 -19.07 29.53
CA ILE A 10 7.10 -17.64 29.30
C ILE A 10 6.13 -17.46 28.14
N LYS A 11 4.87 -17.14 28.46
CA LYS A 11 3.92 -16.62 27.47
C LYS A 11 4.61 -15.41 26.84
N THR A 12 4.87 -15.51 25.55
CA THR A 12 5.31 -14.41 24.70
C THR A 12 4.42 -13.20 24.97
N ILE A 13 4.97 -12.22 25.69
CA ILE A 13 4.34 -10.92 25.89
C ILE A 13 4.21 -10.33 24.49
N SER A 14 3.00 -10.37 23.95
CA SER A 14 2.63 -9.70 22.71
C SER A 14 2.94 -8.22 22.88
N ASN A 15 3.67 -7.64 21.92
CA ASN A 15 3.91 -6.20 21.86
C ASN A 15 2.57 -5.47 22.03
N PRO A 16 2.44 -4.46 22.93
CA PRO A 16 1.19 -3.70 23.12
C PRO A 16 0.68 -3.05 21.82
N PHE A 17 1.50 -2.92 20.78
CA PHE A 17 1.08 -2.55 19.42
C PHE A 17 0.15 -3.56 18.73
N SER A 18 0.09 -4.81 19.21
CA SER A 18 -0.64 -5.91 18.58
C SER A 18 -1.87 -6.37 19.36
N THR A 19 -2.19 -5.71 20.48
CA THR A 19 -3.42 -5.94 21.24
C THR A 19 -4.27 -4.69 21.17
N GLY A 20 -5.27 -4.71 20.29
CA GLY A 20 -6.24 -3.63 20.16
C GLY A 20 -6.94 -3.32 21.50
N GLY A 21 -7.25 -2.05 21.69
CA GLY A 21 -8.05 -1.57 22.83
C GLY A 21 -8.29 -0.06 22.87
N GLY A 22 -7.46 0.76 22.22
CA GLY A 22 -7.70 2.21 22.20
C GLY A 22 -6.91 3.07 21.21
N GLY A 23 -5.93 2.53 20.48
CA GLY A 23 -5.18 3.25 19.44
C GLY A 23 -5.61 2.87 18.03
N ALA A 24 -5.53 3.81 17.08
CA ALA A 24 -5.78 3.52 15.68
C ALA A 24 -4.71 2.58 15.10
N SER A 25 -5.12 1.59 14.30
CA SER A 25 -4.17 0.71 13.62
C SER A 25 -3.47 1.44 12.48
N PHE A 26 -2.30 0.94 12.07
CA PHE A 26 -1.56 1.53 10.95
C PHE A 26 -2.35 1.45 9.64
N GLU A 27 -3.12 0.39 9.45
CA GLU A 27 -4.03 0.21 8.30
C GLU A 27 -5.11 1.29 8.27
N ASN A 28 -5.73 1.59 9.42
CA ASN A 28 -6.75 2.63 9.51
C ASN A 28 -6.17 4.02 9.25
N LEU A 29 -4.94 4.28 9.72
CA LEU A 29 -4.21 5.54 9.46
C LEU A 29 -3.89 5.71 7.97
N VAL A 30 -3.42 4.66 7.28
CA VAL A 30 -3.20 4.69 5.82
C VAL A 30 -4.52 4.93 5.09
N GLY A 31 -5.61 4.28 5.51
CA GLY A 31 -6.95 4.56 4.98
C GLY A 31 -7.33 6.03 5.14
N ALA A 32 -7.15 6.59 6.34
CA ALA A 32 -7.45 8.00 6.64
C ALA A 32 -6.61 8.97 5.79
N PHE A 33 -5.33 8.66 5.55
CA PHE A 33 -4.47 9.42 4.64
C PHE A 33 -5.05 9.46 3.22
N TYR A 34 -5.51 8.34 2.66
CA TYR A 34 -6.15 8.35 1.34
C TYR A 34 -7.54 9.01 1.35
N VAL A 35 -8.31 8.91 2.43
CA VAL A 35 -9.59 9.65 2.54
C VAL A 35 -9.35 11.15 2.60
N SER A 36 -8.27 11.63 3.23
CA SER A 36 -7.90 13.05 3.18
C SER A 36 -7.64 13.53 1.74
N GLN A 37 -6.98 12.69 0.93
CA GLN A 37 -6.75 12.95 -0.49
C GLN A 37 -8.06 12.94 -1.30
N LEU A 38 -8.96 11.98 -1.03
CA LEU A 38 -10.30 11.91 -1.63
C LEU A 38 -11.10 13.20 -1.43
N LEU A 39 -11.15 13.71 -0.20
CA LEU A 39 -11.94 14.90 0.14
C LEU A 39 -11.37 16.19 -0.46
N CYS A 40 -10.08 16.20 -0.78
CA CYS A 40 -9.37 17.36 -1.32
C CYS A 40 -9.07 17.21 -2.83
N ASP A 41 -9.67 16.23 -3.50
CA ASP A 41 -9.43 15.88 -4.91
C ASP A 41 -7.95 15.78 -5.30
N LYS A 42 -7.14 15.15 -4.43
CA LYS A 42 -5.69 15.01 -4.63
C LYS A 42 -5.35 13.79 -5.48
N LEU A 43 -4.20 13.87 -6.15
CA LEU A 43 -3.58 12.78 -6.90
C LEU A 43 -3.32 11.57 -5.99
N ILE A 44 -3.42 10.36 -6.54
CA ILE A 44 -3.16 9.13 -5.77
C ILE A 44 -1.67 8.99 -5.45
N TYR A 45 -1.31 9.12 -4.18
CA TYR A 45 0.04 8.78 -3.72
C TYR A 45 0.41 7.34 -4.12
N GLY A 46 1.52 7.18 -4.82
CA GLY A 46 1.99 5.88 -5.32
C GLY A 46 1.48 5.47 -6.70
N HIS A 47 0.54 6.22 -7.30
CA HIS A 47 0.05 5.98 -8.66
C HIS A 47 -0.46 7.25 -9.35
N LEU A 48 0.47 8.10 -9.78
CA LEU A 48 0.19 9.38 -10.42
C LEU A 48 -0.72 9.24 -11.66
N GLU A 49 -0.49 8.19 -12.45
CA GLU A 49 -1.17 7.94 -13.72
C GLU A 49 -2.66 7.59 -13.55
N ALA A 50 -3.10 7.23 -12.33
CA ALA A 50 -4.51 7.00 -12.03
C ALA A 50 -5.33 8.29 -11.80
N GLY A 51 -4.67 9.45 -11.75
CA GLY A 51 -5.34 10.72 -11.46
C GLY A 51 -5.64 10.89 -9.97
N THR A 52 -6.82 11.40 -9.64
CA THR A 52 -7.22 11.75 -8.27
C THR A 52 -8.06 10.67 -7.60
N VAL A 53 -7.98 10.58 -6.27
CA VAL A 53 -8.71 9.57 -5.48
C VAL A 53 -10.23 9.79 -5.59
N LYS A 54 -10.99 8.76 -5.97
CA LYS A 54 -12.47 8.80 -6.05
C LYS A 54 -13.20 7.80 -5.17
N GLU A 55 -12.61 6.63 -4.96
CA GLU A 55 -13.16 5.61 -4.08
C GLU A 55 -12.02 4.82 -3.44
N ILE A 56 -12.23 4.41 -2.19
CA ILE A 56 -11.31 3.57 -1.42
C ILE A 56 -12.10 2.36 -0.92
N ALA A 57 -11.71 1.16 -1.33
CA ALA A 57 -12.33 -0.09 -0.91
C ALA A 57 -11.42 -0.85 0.06
N PHE A 58 -11.97 -1.38 1.14
CA PHE A 58 -11.23 -2.06 2.20
C PHE A 58 -11.46 -3.58 2.16
N GLN A 59 -10.49 -4.38 2.59
CA GLN A 59 -10.57 -5.84 2.78
C GLN A 59 -11.25 -6.57 1.60
N ASN A 60 -10.62 -6.52 0.44
CA ASN A 60 -11.20 -6.89 -0.86
C ASN A 60 -11.06 -8.37 -1.25
N LYS A 61 -10.68 -9.25 -0.31
CA LYS A 61 -10.43 -10.68 -0.60
C LYS A 61 -11.65 -11.41 -1.16
N TRP A 62 -12.85 -10.99 -0.77
CA TRP A 62 -14.11 -11.53 -1.28
C TRP A 62 -14.31 -11.30 -2.79
N MET A 63 -13.58 -10.34 -3.38
CA MET A 63 -13.56 -10.09 -4.83
C MET A 63 -12.60 -11.04 -5.58
N GLY A 64 -11.97 -12.00 -4.90
CA GLY A 64 -10.98 -12.90 -5.48
C GLY A 64 -9.61 -12.26 -5.71
N ILE A 65 -9.34 -11.11 -5.08
CA ILE A 65 -8.05 -10.41 -5.12
C ILE A 65 -7.26 -10.81 -3.87
N ASP A 66 -6.02 -11.29 -4.05
CA ASP A 66 -5.21 -11.79 -2.93
C ASP A 66 -4.62 -10.69 -2.06
N VAL A 67 -4.24 -9.55 -2.65
CA VAL A 67 -3.89 -8.33 -1.92
C VAL A 67 -5.16 -7.54 -1.61
N ASP A 68 -5.52 -7.46 -0.35
CA ASP A 68 -6.89 -7.13 0.05
C ASP A 68 -7.04 -5.86 0.90
N ASP A 69 -6.02 -5.40 1.61
CA ASP A 69 -6.17 -4.34 2.62
C ASP A 69 -6.85 -3.07 2.09
N LEU A 70 -6.37 -2.52 0.97
CA LEU A 70 -6.97 -1.34 0.32
C LEU A 70 -6.90 -1.41 -1.21
N ILE A 71 -7.93 -0.89 -1.87
CA ILE A 71 -7.91 -0.54 -3.29
C ILE A 71 -8.32 0.92 -3.43
N ILE A 72 -7.49 1.71 -4.10
CA ILE A 72 -7.72 3.12 -4.37
C ILE A 72 -8.03 3.27 -5.85
N TYR A 73 -9.25 3.72 -6.14
CA TYR A 73 -9.72 3.96 -7.50
C TYR A 73 -9.51 5.42 -7.89
N GLY A 74 -8.90 5.61 -9.05
CA GLY A 74 -8.69 6.91 -9.67
C GLY A 74 -9.82 7.34 -10.61
N ASN A 75 -9.66 8.52 -11.19
CA ASN A 75 -10.54 9.05 -12.24
C ASN A 75 -9.87 9.17 -13.62
N ALA A 76 -8.62 8.75 -13.77
CA ALA A 76 -8.02 8.68 -15.10
C ALA A 76 -8.86 7.72 -15.95
N GLU A 77 -9.38 8.24 -17.06
CA GLU A 77 -10.06 7.46 -18.08
C GLU A 77 -9.08 7.29 -19.23
N ILE A 78 -8.58 6.07 -19.39
CA ILE A 78 -7.67 5.75 -20.47
C ILE A 78 -8.45 4.96 -21.50
N ASN A 79 -8.55 5.54 -22.70
CA ASN A 79 -9.08 4.84 -23.86
C ASN A 79 -8.13 3.68 -24.15
N SER A 80 -8.65 2.47 -24.05
CA SER A 80 -7.93 1.33 -24.58
C SER A 80 -7.88 1.44 -26.11
N ASP A 81 -7.10 0.57 -26.76
CA ASP A 81 -7.14 0.44 -28.23
C ASP A 81 -8.55 0.03 -28.74
N LYS A 82 -9.48 -0.31 -27.83
CA LYS A 82 -10.90 -0.50 -28.07
C LYS A 82 -11.69 0.73 -27.57
N PRO A 83 -12.29 1.52 -28.48
CA PRO A 83 -12.95 2.79 -28.15
C PRO A 83 -14.09 2.70 -27.12
N GLU A 84 -14.71 1.54 -27.00
CA GLU A 84 -15.83 1.27 -26.09
C GLU A 84 -15.42 0.92 -24.64
N GLU A 85 -14.12 0.69 -24.39
CA GLU A 85 -13.62 0.25 -23.09
C GLU A 85 -12.84 1.38 -22.39
N VAL A 86 -13.46 1.93 -21.34
CA VAL A 86 -12.82 2.90 -20.44
C VAL A 86 -12.10 2.14 -19.33
N ILE A 87 -10.77 2.22 -19.33
CA ILE A 87 -9.97 1.64 -18.25
C ILE A 87 -9.89 2.64 -17.11
N LYS A 88 -10.18 2.14 -15.90
CA LYS A 88 -10.06 2.89 -14.64
C LYS A 88 -8.89 2.33 -13.83
N PRO A 89 -7.72 2.98 -13.85
CA PRO A 89 -6.54 2.51 -13.13
C PRO A 89 -6.80 2.52 -11.62
N LYS A 90 -6.28 1.49 -10.95
CA LYS A 90 -6.35 1.38 -9.48
C LYS A 90 -5.00 1.05 -8.87
N LEU A 91 -4.81 1.51 -7.63
CA LEU A 91 -3.71 1.11 -6.76
C LEU A 91 -4.23 0.11 -5.73
N ILE A 92 -3.72 -1.12 -5.76
CA ILE A 92 -4.08 -2.22 -4.85
C ILE A 92 -2.96 -2.34 -3.82
N LEU A 93 -3.27 -2.22 -2.53
CA LEU A 93 -2.29 -2.15 -1.45
C LEU A 93 -2.41 -3.29 -0.45
N GLN A 94 -1.27 -3.88 -0.13
CA GLN A 94 -1.06 -4.55 1.15
C GLN A 94 -0.40 -3.58 2.11
N ILE A 95 -0.89 -3.49 3.34
CA ILE A 95 -0.35 -2.63 4.38
C ILE A 95 0.37 -3.50 5.42
N LYS A 96 1.61 -3.14 5.74
CA LYS A 96 2.37 -3.70 6.86
C LYS A 96 3.15 -2.60 7.53
N ASN A 97 3.10 -2.47 8.86
CA ASN A 97 3.94 -1.45 9.52
C ASN A 97 5.44 -1.71 9.28
N ARG A 98 5.86 -2.98 9.33
CA ARG A 98 7.24 -3.44 9.05
C ARG A 98 7.21 -4.78 8.31
N LEU A 99 8.20 -4.99 7.45
CA LEU A 99 8.40 -6.24 6.71
C LEU A 99 9.90 -6.45 6.47
N ASN A 100 10.41 -7.67 6.65
CA ASN A 100 11.80 -7.99 6.30
C ASN A 100 11.84 -8.56 4.89
N PHE A 101 12.57 -7.89 4.00
CA PHE A 101 12.69 -8.30 2.60
C PHE A 101 13.85 -9.30 2.47
N ILE A 102 13.66 -10.49 3.03
CA ILE A 102 14.62 -11.60 2.98
C ILE A 102 13.90 -12.89 2.64
N ILE A 103 14.56 -13.79 1.92
CA ILE A 103 13.96 -15.04 1.44
C ILE A 103 13.45 -15.96 2.56
N SER A 104 14.10 -15.94 3.73
CA SER A 104 13.71 -16.76 4.88
C SER A 104 12.50 -16.20 5.65
N ASP A 105 12.06 -14.97 5.36
CA ASP A 105 10.85 -14.41 5.97
C ASP A 105 9.63 -14.91 5.20
N THR A 106 8.88 -15.82 5.83
CA THR A 106 7.68 -16.43 5.24
C THR A 106 6.58 -15.40 4.98
N LYS A 107 6.53 -14.28 5.71
CA LYS A 107 5.55 -13.22 5.47
C LYS A 107 5.89 -12.45 4.19
N PHE A 108 7.17 -12.20 3.95
CA PHE A 108 7.62 -11.55 2.71
C PHE A 108 7.39 -12.44 1.50
N THR A 109 7.79 -13.70 1.58
CA THR A 109 7.61 -14.63 0.45
C THR A 109 6.13 -14.89 0.16
N ALA A 110 5.28 -15.01 1.17
CA ALA A 110 3.83 -15.09 0.99
C ALA A 110 3.27 -13.83 0.32
N LEU A 111 3.66 -12.64 0.80
CA LEU A 111 3.18 -11.38 0.23
C LEU A 111 3.57 -11.22 -1.25
N ILE A 112 4.80 -11.57 -1.64
CA ILE A 112 5.19 -11.52 -3.06
C ILE A 112 4.34 -12.47 -3.90
N LYS A 113 3.97 -13.65 -3.37
CA LYS A 113 3.05 -14.58 -4.05
C LYS A 113 1.63 -14.02 -4.17
N GLU A 114 1.10 -13.39 -3.12
CA GLU A 114 -0.21 -12.72 -3.15
C GLU A 114 -0.22 -11.56 -4.16
N CYS A 115 0.85 -10.76 -4.21
CA CYS A 115 1.03 -9.72 -5.21
C CYS A 115 1.08 -10.33 -6.63
N TRP A 116 1.79 -11.44 -6.80
CA TRP A 116 1.87 -12.14 -8.08
C TRP A 116 0.51 -12.71 -8.52
N GLN A 117 -0.26 -13.30 -7.61
CA GLN A 117 -1.60 -13.79 -7.90
C GLN A 117 -2.54 -12.65 -8.27
N THR A 118 -2.47 -11.53 -7.54
CA THR A 118 -3.22 -10.31 -7.85
C THR A 118 -2.88 -9.77 -9.24
N PHE A 119 -1.61 -9.74 -9.61
CA PHE A 119 -1.15 -9.32 -10.94
C PHE A 119 -1.70 -10.19 -12.08
N ASN A 120 -1.86 -11.50 -11.83
CA ASN A 120 -2.40 -12.45 -12.81
C ASN A 120 -3.93 -12.60 -12.75
N ASN A 121 -4.61 -11.87 -11.87
CA ASN A 121 -6.06 -11.90 -11.79
C ASN A 121 -6.68 -11.24 -13.02
N SER A 122 -7.79 -11.78 -13.54
CA SER A 122 -8.46 -11.24 -14.74
C SER A 122 -9.02 -9.82 -14.55
N SER A 123 -9.23 -9.38 -13.30
CA SER A 123 -9.64 -8.01 -12.96
C SER A 123 -8.50 -7.00 -12.90
N PHE A 124 -7.25 -7.44 -13.07
CA PHE A 124 -6.07 -6.59 -13.06
C PHE A 124 -5.82 -6.03 -14.47
N ASN A 125 -5.86 -4.70 -14.61
CA ASN A 125 -5.64 -4.02 -15.89
C ASN A 125 -4.14 -3.84 -16.14
N LEU A 126 -3.54 -4.78 -16.89
CA LEU A 126 -2.13 -4.75 -17.23
C LEU A 126 -1.76 -3.43 -17.94
N GLY A 127 -0.75 -2.73 -17.43
CA GLY A 127 -0.25 -1.46 -17.96
C GLY A 127 -0.83 -0.24 -17.25
N TYR A 128 -1.91 -0.43 -16.49
CA TYR A 128 -2.62 0.64 -15.80
C TYR A 128 -2.54 0.44 -14.30
N ASP A 129 -3.05 -0.68 -13.78
CA ASP A 129 -3.12 -0.93 -12.35
C ASP A 129 -1.72 -1.12 -11.74
N GLN A 130 -1.59 -0.74 -10.46
CA GLN A 130 -0.37 -0.92 -9.68
C GLN A 130 -0.66 -1.72 -8.40
N ILE A 131 0.31 -2.50 -7.95
CA ILE A 131 0.27 -3.24 -6.70
C ILE A 131 1.32 -2.64 -5.76
N GLY A 132 0.92 -2.20 -4.58
CA GLY A 132 1.80 -1.56 -3.60
C GLY A 132 1.92 -2.33 -2.30
N ILE A 133 3.14 -2.42 -1.80
CA ILE A 133 3.44 -2.82 -0.42
C ILE A 133 3.65 -1.52 0.36
N MET A 134 2.65 -1.13 1.15
CA MET A 134 2.68 0.08 1.97
C MET A 134 3.31 -0.20 3.34
N LEU A 135 4.36 0.55 3.68
CA LEU A 135 5.14 0.36 4.90
C LEU A 135 5.16 1.59 5.81
N GLY A 136 5.11 1.35 7.12
CA GLY A 136 5.35 2.39 8.13
C GLY A 136 6.84 2.70 8.33
N THR A 137 7.70 1.72 8.04
CA THR A 137 9.16 1.87 8.08
C THR A 137 9.80 1.07 6.96
N ILE A 138 10.80 1.67 6.31
CA ILE A 138 11.61 1.02 5.28
C ILE A 138 13.09 1.06 5.69
N THR A 139 13.84 0.00 5.37
CA THR A 139 15.30 0.00 5.57
C THR A 139 15.99 0.73 4.42
N ALA A 140 17.20 1.22 4.65
CA ALA A 140 18.03 1.82 3.59
C ALA A 140 18.25 0.84 2.43
N LYS A 141 18.47 -0.45 2.71
CA LYS A 141 18.63 -1.48 1.68
C LYS A 141 17.40 -1.60 0.76
N VAL A 142 16.19 -1.62 1.33
CA VAL A 142 14.96 -1.67 0.54
C VAL A 142 14.80 -0.39 -0.29
N LYS A 143 15.03 0.78 0.33
CA LYS A 143 14.92 2.08 -0.33
C LYS A 143 15.90 2.22 -1.50
N ASP A 144 17.17 1.90 -1.27
CA ASP A 144 18.25 2.24 -2.19
C ASP A 144 18.44 1.17 -3.28
N HIS A 145 18.07 -0.08 -3.00
CA HIS A 145 18.29 -1.20 -3.92
C HIS A 145 17.00 -1.83 -4.44
N PHE A 146 16.04 -2.18 -3.58
CA PHE A 146 14.82 -2.86 -4.06
C PHE A 146 13.89 -1.91 -4.82
N ILE A 147 13.59 -0.72 -4.27
CA ILE A 147 12.81 0.28 -5.00
C ILE A 147 13.49 0.69 -6.30
N ARG A 148 14.83 0.77 -6.30
CA ARG A 148 15.62 1.06 -7.51
C ARG A 148 15.51 -0.06 -8.55
N LEU A 149 15.49 -1.32 -8.14
CA LEU A 149 15.23 -2.47 -9.02
C LEU A 149 13.86 -2.34 -9.71
N LEU A 150 12.81 -1.99 -8.96
CA LEU A 150 11.46 -1.79 -9.50
C LEU A 150 11.43 -0.60 -10.49
N LEU A 151 12.17 0.47 -10.19
CA LEU A 151 12.32 1.60 -11.11
C LEU A 151 13.02 1.20 -12.42
N TRP A 152 14.07 0.37 -12.34
CA TRP A 152 14.74 -0.17 -13.52
C TRP A 152 13.82 -1.07 -14.35
N ALA A 153 12.99 -1.88 -13.70
CA ALA A 153 11.97 -2.66 -14.38
C ALA A 153 11.01 -1.73 -15.14
N LYS A 154 10.44 -0.71 -14.47
CA LYS A 154 9.49 0.25 -15.06
C LYS A 154 10.09 0.99 -16.27
N THR A 155 11.37 1.35 -16.22
CA THR A 155 12.03 2.21 -17.22
C THR A 155 12.77 1.47 -18.33
N SER A 156 12.89 0.14 -18.26
CA SER A 156 13.45 -0.65 -19.36
C SER A 156 12.40 -0.88 -20.45
N ASN A 157 12.82 -1.06 -21.71
CA ASN A 157 11.91 -1.30 -22.83
C ASN A 157 11.61 -2.78 -23.05
N SER A 158 12.43 -3.68 -22.50
CA SER A 158 12.23 -5.13 -22.57
C SER A 158 12.75 -5.84 -21.31
N SER A 159 12.28 -7.07 -21.10
CA SER A 159 12.81 -7.98 -20.09
C SER A 159 14.29 -8.26 -20.30
N THR A 160 14.72 -8.49 -21.55
CA THR A 160 16.13 -8.70 -21.90
C THR A 160 17.02 -7.51 -21.49
N GLU A 161 16.59 -6.28 -21.79
CA GLU A 161 17.33 -5.07 -21.40
C GLU A 161 17.42 -4.94 -19.87
N PHE A 162 16.30 -5.12 -19.18
CA PHE A 162 16.23 -5.05 -17.72
C PHE A 162 17.17 -6.06 -17.06
N ILE A 163 17.10 -7.33 -17.48
CA ILE A 163 17.90 -8.42 -16.92
C ILE A 163 19.38 -8.19 -17.23
N SER A 164 19.71 -7.74 -18.44
CA SER A 164 21.08 -7.40 -18.81
C SER A 164 21.65 -6.33 -17.88
N LYS A 165 20.91 -5.24 -17.62
CA LYS A 165 21.32 -4.18 -16.68
C LYS A 165 21.55 -4.71 -15.27
N VAL A 166 20.64 -5.54 -14.74
CA VAL A 166 20.76 -6.11 -13.39
C VAL A 166 21.97 -7.04 -13.28
N ASN A 167 22.31 -7.78 -14.33
CA ASN A 167 23.39 -8.75 -14.31
C ASN A 167 24.79 -8.15 -14.47
N ILE A 168 24.93 -6.88 -14.90
CA ILE A 168 26.25 -6.23 -15.01
C ILE A 168 26.82 -5.95 -13.61
N PRO A 169 27.92 -6.61 -13.20
CA PRO A 169 28.55 -6.34 -11.90
C PRO A 169 29.04 -4.88 -11.82
N LYS A 170 28.95 -4.29 -10.62
CA LYS A 170 29.29 -2.88 -10.32
C LYS A 170 28.36 -1.83 -10.96
N TYR A 171 27.63 -2.16 -12.03
CA TYR A 171 26.53 -1.32 -12.54
C TYR A 171 25.28 -1.49 -11.66
N ALA A 172 24.85 -2.73 -11.45
CA ALA A 172 23.96 -3.08 -10.36
C ALA A 172 24.76 -3.35 -9.08
N SER A 173 24.24 -2.98 -7.91
CA SER A 173 24.85 -3.37 -6.64
C SER A 173 24.66 -4.86 -6.37
N GLN A 174 25.41 -5.42 -5.41
CA GLN A 174 25.19 -6.81 -5.00
C GLN A 174 23.79 -6.98 -4.42
N GLU A 175 23.35 -6.06 -3.56
CA GLU A 175 22.03 -6.07 -2.93
C GLU A 175 20.90 -6.02 -3.96
N MET A 176 21.06 -5.26 -5.05
CA MET A 176 20.07 -5.21 -6.12
C MET A 176 19.96 -6.56 -6.84
N ARG A 177 21.10 -7.18 -7.15
CA ARG A 177 21.13 -8.54 -7.72
C ARG A 177 20.53 -9.57 -6.77
N ASP A 178 20.81 -9.45 -5.47
CA ASP A 178 20.24 -10.34 -4.46
C ASP A 178 18.72 -10.22 -4.40
N TYR A 179 18.17 -8.99 -4.44
CA TYR A 179 16.72 -8.80 -4.52
C TYR A 179 16.12 -9.42 -5.79
N TYR A 180 16.75 -9.23 -6.94
CA TYR A 180 16.31 -9.83 -8.19
C TYR A 180 16.32 -11.36 -8.12
N ASN A 181 17.39 -11.95 -7.59
CA ASN A 181 17.50 -13.40 -7.38
C ASN A 181 16.45 -13.94 -6.41
N MET A 182 16.17 -13.24 -5.31
CA MET A 182 15.10 -13.62 -4.39
C MET A 182 13.73 -13.63 -5.07
N ILE A 183 13.43 -12.64 -5.92
CA ILE A 183 12.17 -12.65 -6.68
C ILE A 183 12.11 -13.82 -7.66
N ASN A 184 13.21 -14.11 -8.37
CA ASN A 184 13.29 -15.27 -9.26
C ASN A 184 13.10 -16.59 -8.51
N GLU A 185 13.62 -16.71 -7.29
CA GLU A 185 13.44 -17.89 -6.43
C GLU A 185 11.98 -18.03 -5.97
N ILE A 186 11.35 -16.94 -5.51
CA ILE A 186 9.95 -16.94 -5.06
C ILE A 186 9.01 -17.28 -6.22
N LEU A 187 9.31 -16.78 -7.43
CA LEU A 187 8.50 -16.90 -8.64
C LEU A 187 9.18 -17.77 -9.70
N SER A 188 9.75 -18.90 -9.28
CA SER A 188 10.55 -19.79 -10.14
C SER A 188 9.78 -20.39 -11.31
N ASN A 189 8.45 -20.54 -11.19
CA ASN A 189 7.59 -21.09 -12.23
C ASN A 189 7.17 -20.07 -13.31
N ALA A 190 7.41 -18.78 -13.09
CA ALA A 190 7.11 -17.75 -14.07
C ALA A 190 8.21 -17.70 -15.16
N ASP A 191 7.91 -17.19 -16.34
CA ASP A 191 8.97 -16.81 -17.29
C ASP A 191 9.56 -15.43 -16.95
N GLU A 192 10.70 -15.12 -17.56
CA GLU A 192 11.43 -13.88 -17.34
C GLU A 192 10.63 -12.63 -17.72
N ASP A 193 9.82 -12.71 -18.79
CA ASP A 193 9.08 -11.58 -19.31
C ASP A 193 7.91 -11.22 -18.39
N ASN A 194 7.17 -12.23 -17.92
CA ASN A 194 6.10 -12.04 -16.95
C ASN A 194 6.62 -11.58 -15.59
N ARG A 195 7.77 -12.10 -15.10
CA ARG A 195 8.42 -11.56 -13.89
C ARG A 195 8.79 -10.09 -14.06
N TRP A 196 9.36 -9.72 -15.20
CA TRP A 196 9.70 -8.32 -15.47
C TRP A 196 8.44 -7.44 -15.49
N LYS A 197 7.39 -7.83 -16.22
CA LYS A 197 6.10 -7.11 -16.25
C LYS A 197 5.50 -6.93 -14.86
N PHE A 198 5.54 -7.97 -14.03
CA PHE A 198 5.12 -7.87 -12.62
C PHE A 198 5.93 -6.83 -11.85
N LEU A 199 7.27 -6.85 -11.97
CA LEU A 199 8.15 -5.87 -11.31
C LEU A 199 7.90 -4.42 -11.77
N LYS A 200 7.36 -4.20 -12.99
CA LYS A 200 6.96 -2.85 -13.46
C LYS A 200 5.78 -2.30 -12.66
N HIS A 201 4.86 -3.18 -12.23
CA HIS A 201 3.62 -2.81 -11.56
C HIS A 201 3.68 -2.93 -10.04
N LEU A 202 4.70 -3.60 -9.51
CA LEU A 202 4.97 -3.64 -8.08
C LEU A 202 5.57 -2.31 -7.59
N LYS A 203 5.10 -1.85 -6.43
CA LYS A 203 5.60 -0.67 -5.70
C LYS A 203 5.91 -1.04 -4.26
N VAL A 204 6.90 -0.38 -3.68
CA VAL A 204 7.05 -0.29 -2.23
C VAL A 204 6.88 1.17 -1.86
N LEU A 205 5.88 1.44 -1.02
CA LEU A 205 5.48 2.78 -0.60
C LEU A 205 5.74 2.94 0.89
N LYS A 206 5.91 4.18 1.34
CA LYS A 206 6.14 4.48 2.75
C LYS A 206 5.25 5.64 3.20
N LEU A 207 4.60 5.46 4.34
CA LEU A 207 3.92 6.53 5.06
C LEU A 207 4.29 6.47 6.54
N GLU A 208 4.75 7.59 7.10
CA GLU A 208 4.93 7.76 8.54
C GLU A 208 3.68 8.42 9.09
N LEU A 209 2.83 7.64 9.77
CA LEU A 209 1.54 8.13 10.29
C LEU A 209 1.32 7.85 11.78
N ILE A 210 2.22 7.09 12.41
CA ILE A 210 2.08 6.68 13.82
C ILE A 210 2.30 7.87 14.77
N SER A 211 3.23 8.76 14.45
CA SER A 211 3.44 9.99 15.21
C SER A 211 2.58 11.10 14.63
N THR A 212 1.89 11.85 15.48
CA THR A 212 1.10 13.03 15.06
C THR A 212 1.96 14.16 14.51
N ASP A 213 3.25 14.15 14.80
CA ASP A 213 4.22 15.16 14.33
C ASP A 213 4.95 14.71 13.05
N SER A 214 4.60 13.53 12.53
CA SER A 214 5.14 13.04 11.27
C SER A 214 4.62 13.88 10.10
N LYS A 215 5.44 13.98 9.05
CA LYS A 215 5.10 14.78 7.86
C LYS A 215 3.78 14.33 7.24
N ASP A 216 3.56 13.03 7.05
CA ASP A 216 2.40 12.52 6.33
C ASP A 216 1.10 12.66 7.17
N TYR A 217 1.22 12.61 8.50
CA TYR A 217 0.10 12.92 9.39
C TYR A 217 -0.27 14.42 9.31
N LEU A 218 0.73 15.31 9.44
CA LEU A 218 0.51 16.75 9.34
C LEU A 218 -0.03 17.16 7.96
N GLU A 219 0.45 16.54 6.88
CA GLU A 219 -0.07 16.73 5.53
C GLU A 219 -1.56 16.34 5.43
N SER A 220 -1.96 15.25 6.08
CA SER A 220 -3.37 14.84 6.12
C SER A 220 -4.23 15.90 6.82
N ILE A 221 -3.76 16.45 7.94
CA ILE A 221 -4.46 17.53 8.66
C ILE A 221 -4.54 18.80 7.81
N GLU A 222 -3.45 19.22 7.18
CA GLU A 222 -3.43 20.44 6.35
C GLU A 222 -4.29 20.30 5.08
N ASN A 223 -4.34 19.11 4.48
CA ASN A 223 -5.28 18.81 3.41
C ASN A 223 -6.72 19.03 3.89
N LEU A 224 -7.12 18.42 5.00
CA LEU A 224 -8.47 18.60 5.56
C LEU A 224 -8.74 20.04 5.98
N ARG A 225 -7.74 20.73 6.52
CA ARG A 225 -7.83 22.15 6.88
C ARG A 225 -8.17 23.03 5.67
N SER A 226 -7.71 22.66 4.47
CA SER A 226 -8.02 23.41 3.25
C SER A 226 -9.49 23.33 2.82
N VAL A 227 -10.26 22.36 3.33
CA VAL A 227 -11.66 22.11 2.94
C VAL A 227 -12.69 22.34 4.05
N VAL A 228 -12.26 22.52 5.32
CA VAL A 228 -13.16 22.91 6.42
C VAL A 228 -13.39 24.42 6.45
N ILE A 229 -14.54 24.83 7.00
CA ILE A 229 -14.91 26.25 7.08
C ILE A 229 -13.84 27.07 7.82
N ASN A 230 -13.59 28.27 7.31
CA ASN A 230 -12.59 29.21 7.83
C ASN A 230 -11.16 28.62 7.97
N GLN A 231 -10.88 27.47 7.37
CA GLN A 231 -9.62 26.74 7.55
C GLN A 231 -9.27 26.49 9.03
N ASP A 232 -10.31 26.21 9.83
CA ASP A 232 -10.20 25.99 11.26
C ASP A 232 -9.43 24.69 11.56
N LEU A 233 -8.33 24.82 12.32
CA LEU A 233 -7.46 23.71 12.67
C LEU A 233 -8.16 22.67 13.57
N GLN A 234 -8.97 23.11 14.53
CA GLN A 234 -9.66 22.19 15.42
C GLN A 234 -10.69 21.37 14.64
N LYS A 235 -11.43 21.98 13.72
CA LYS A 235 -12.34 21.26 12.82
C LYS A 235 -11.61 20.28 11.92
N ALA A 236 -10.43 20.63 11.39
CA ALA A 236 -9.62 19.72 10.59
C ALA A 236 -9.17 18.48 11.39
N VAL A 237 -8.73 18.67 12.64
CA VAL A 237 -8.35 17.58 13.55
C VAL A 237 -9.55 16.70 13.93
N LEU A 238 -10.70 17.30 14.20
CA LEU A 238 -11.95 16.57 14.46
C LEU A 238 -12.40 15.76 13.24
N LEU A 239 -12.32 16.35 12.05
CA LEU A 239 -12.62 15.66 10.79
C LEU A 239 -11.67 14.49 10.55
N PHE A 240 -10.37 14.64 10.82
CA PHE A 240 -9.43 13.52 10.71
C PHE A 240 -9.76 12.38 11.69
N THR A 241 -10.09 12.73 12.94
CA THR A 241 -10.51 11.75 13.96
C THR A 241 -11.75 10.98 13.49
N TYR A 242 -12.74 11.70 12.96
CA TYR A 242 -13.95 11.11 12.40
C TYR A 242 -13.67 10.16 11.22
N ILE A 243 -12.82 10.60 10.28
CA ILE A 243 -12.37 9.78 9.15
C ILE A 243 -11.69 8.51 9.65
N LEU A 244 -10.87 8.60 10.69
CA LEU A 244 -10.15 7.45 11.25
C LEU A 244 -11.11 6.41 11.85
N GLU A 245 -12.15 6.86 12.56
CA GLU A 245 -13.23 5.99 13.05
C GLU A 245 -14.00 5.34 11.90
N LYS A 246 -14.28 6.09 10.83
CA LYS A 246 -14.90 5.53 9.61
C LYS A 246 -14.01 4.51 8.94
N CYS A 247 -12.73 4.78 8.76
CA CYS A 247 -11.78 3.80 8.23
C CYS A 247 -11.76 2.53 9.08
N ALA A 248 -11.78 2.64 10.41
CA ALA A 248 -11.86 1.48 11.29
C ALA A 248 -13.15 0.65 11.08
N LEU A 249 -14.30 1.32 10.97
CA LEU A 249 -15.59 0.68 10.71
C LEU A 249 -15.61 -0.01 9.34
N TYR A 250 -15.18 0.68 8.28
CA TYR A 250 -15.21 0.17 6.92
C TYR A 250 -14.18 -0.95 6.72
N ASN A 251 -12.99 -0.82 7.33
CA ASN A 251 -11.99 -1.88 7.34
C ASN A 251 -12.52 -3.15 7.98
N LYS A 252 -13.18 -3.06 9.14
CA LYS A 252 -13.77 -4.24 9.82
C LYS A 252 -14.83 -4.97 8.99
N ASN A 253 -15.50 -4.27 8.06
CA ASN A 253 -16.64 -4.79 7.30
C ASN A 253 -16.37 -4.97 5.80
N GLY A 254 -15.16 -4.69 5.31
CA GLY A 254 -14.84 -4.72 3.88
C GLY A 254 -15.63 -3.71 3.04
N GLY A 255 -15.86 -2.52 3.61
CA GLY A 255 -16.68 -1.46 3.00
C GLY A 255 -15.93 -0.60 1.98
N ARG A 256 -16.67 0.35 1.38
CA ARG A 256 -16.13 1.33 0.42
C ARG A 256 -16.44 2.77 0.83
N ILE A 257 -15.43 3.63 0.77
CA ILE A 257 -15.54 5.05 1.04
C ILE A 257 -15.40 5.83 -0.27
N SER A 258 -16.40 6.67 -0.57
CA SER A 258 -16.38 7.70 -1.61
C SER A 258 -16.89 9.02 -1.05
N PHE A 259 -16.85 10.09 -1.84
CA PHE A 259 -17.43 11.38 -1.44
C PHE A 259 -18.91 11.24 -1.04
N ASN A 260 -19.69 10.50 -1.83
CA ASN A 260 -21.12 10.30 -1.59
C ASN A 260 -21.42 9.57 -0.28
N THR A 261 -20.59 8.58 0.10
CA THR A 261 -20.80 7.82 1.34
C THR A 261 -20.42 8.61 2.60
N LEU A 262 -19.61 9.67 2.45
CA LEU A 262 -19.20 10.53 3.57
C LEU A 262 -19.98 11.84 3.65
N HIS A 263 -20.64 12.25 2.57
CA HIS A 263 -21.17 13.60 2.40
C HIS A 263 -22.10 14.07 3.53
N GLN A 264 -23.07 13.23 3.93
CA GLN A 264 -24.04 13.61 4.99
C GLN A 264 -23.36 13.81 6.35
N ASP A 265 -22.31 13.05 6.61
CA ASP A 265 -21.62 13.01 7.89
C ASP A 265 -20.59 14.15 8.03
N ILE A 266 -19.91 14.50 6.94
CA ILE A 266 -18.84 15.50 6.95
C ILE A 266 -19.39 16.92 7.02
N ILE A 267 -20.55 17.19 6.42
CA ILE A 267 -21.19 18.51 6.44
C ILE A 267 -21.34 19.05 7.86
N VAL A 268 -21.67 18.20 8.83
CA VAL A 268 -21.88 18.62 10.23
C VAL A 268 -20.57 19.03 10.93
N ILE A 269 -19.45 18.48 10.51
CA ILE A 269 -18.13 18.71 11.12
C ILE A 269 -17.37 19.83 10.40
N ALA A 270 -17.50 19.88 9.07
CA ALA A 270 -16.77 20.80 8.20
C ALA A 270 -17.41 22.18 8.10
N LEU A 271 -18.74 22.30 8.31
CA LEU A 271 -19.46 23.59 8.45
C LEU A 271 -19.43 24.10 9.89
#